data_AF-A0A9E4QNZ6-F1
#
_entry.id   AF-A0A9E4QNZ6-F1
#
_cell.length_a   1.000
_cell.length_b   1.000
_cell.length_c   1.000
_cell.angle_alpha   90.00
_cell.angle_beta   90.00
_cell.angle_gamma   90.00
#
_symmetry.space_group_name_H-M   'P 1'
#
loop_
_entity.id
_entity.type
_entity.pdbx_description
1 polymer ?
#
loop_
_entity_poly.entity_id
_entity_poly.type
_entity_poly.pdbx_seq_one_letter_code
_entity_poly.pdbx_strand_id
1 'polypeptide(L)'
;MEDLKSHAIVKTHELALKGKNRPWFMRKLTDNLRTATKGAGVERVWQGQLFVGLTLTDESCWPEVKSRIKDVFGVAKFYKAYELPQDLDGLKARIPQFLEGRSFNTFRITTNRADKRFPMTSEEVNRDLGAFVKDLTGA
;
A
#
# COMPACT_ATOMS: atom_id res chain seq x y z
N MET A 1 20.24 -8.91 -1.96
CA MET A 1 19.17 -8.24 -1.19
C MET A 1 17.88 -8.84 -1.72
N GLU A 2 17.10 -9.52 -0.89
CA GLU A 2 15.83 -10.12 -1.35
C GLU A 2 14.89 -9.05 -1.91
N ASP A 3 14.29 -9.36 -3.05
CA ASP A 3 13.24 -8.54 -3.67
C ASP A 3 12.01 -8.53 -2.76
N LEU A 4 11.59 -7.33 -2.36
CA LEU A 4 10.42 -7.17 -1.51
C LEU A 4 9.18 -7.46 -2.33
N LYS A 5 8.28 -8.30 -1.78
CA LYS A 5 6.99 -8.52 -2.41
C LYS A 5 6.20 -7.22 -2.39
N SER A 6 5.77 -6.76 -3.57
CA SER A 6 5.00 -5.53 -3.70
C SER A 6 3.55 -5.79 -4.06
N HIS A 7 2.69 -4.88 -3.62
CA HIS A 7 1.25 -4.96 -3.75
C HIS A 7 0.68 -3.61 -4.18
N ALA A 8 -0.35 -3.63 -5.02
CA ALA A 8 -1.24 -2.49 -5.18
C ALA A 8 -2.37 -2.61 -4.13
N ILE A 9 -2.46 -1.65 -3.22
CA ILE A 9 -3.50 -1.60 -2.21
C ILE A 9 -4.57 -0.61 -2.63
N VAL A 10 -5.78 -1.10 -2.85
CA VAL A 10 -6.94 -0.35 -3.31
C VAL A 10 -7.88 -0.06 -2.15
N LYS A 11 -8.16 1.23 -1.93
CA LYS A 11 -9.13 1.75 -0.97
C LYS A 11 -10.37 2.25 -1.68
N THR A 12 -11.49 2.18 -0.97
CA THR A 12 -12.81 2.62 -1.44
C THR A 12 -13.32 3.74 -0.53
N HIS A 13 -14.09 4.68 -1.07
CA HIS A 13 -14.44 5.92 -0.36
C HIS A 13 -15.50 5.68 0.72
N GLU A 14 -16.41 4.72 0.51
CA GLU A 14 -17.66 4.62 1.29
C GLU A 14 -18.06 3.17 1.53
N LEU A 15 -17.29 2.46 2.37
CA LEU A 15 -17.73 1.15 2.87
C LEU A 15 -18.79 1.27 3.97
N ALA A 16 -18.75 2.35 4.75
CA ALA A 16 -19.66 2.58 5.87
C ALA A 16 -21.11 2.85 5.41
N LEU A 17 -21.30 3.49 4.25
CA LEU A 17 -22.62 3.80 3.70
C LEU A 17 -23.30 2.60 3.02
N LYS A 18 -22.57 1.48 2.85
CA LYS A 18 -23.07 0.33 2.10
C LYS A 18 -23.83 -0.69 2.92
N GLY A 19 -23.99 -0.51 4.24
CA GLY A 19 -24.80 -1.38 5.10
C GLY A 19 -24.69 -2.87 4.74
N LYS A 20 -25.81 -3.49 4.35
CA LYS A 20 -25.90 -4.90 3.91
C LYS A 20 -25.29 -5.19 2.52
N ASN A 21 -25.06 -4.18 1.68
CA ASN A 21 -24.51 -4.31 0.33
C ASN A 21 -22.98 -4.36 0.29
N ARG A 22 -22.30 -4.15 1.41
CA ARG A 22 -20.83 -4.14 1.47
C ARG A 22 -20.18 -5.43 0.93
N PRO A 23 -20.61 -6.66 1.32
CA PRO A 23 -20.02 -7.88 0.79
C PRO A 23 -20.18 -8.01 -0.73
N TRP A 24 -21.37 -7.69 -1.24
CA TRP A 24 -21.65 -7.69 -2.68
C TRP A 24 -20.75 -6.69 -3.43
N PHE A 25 -20.61 -5.47 -2.90
CA PHE A 25 -19.77 -4.45 -3.51
C PHE A 25 -18.30 -4.85 -3.52
N MET A 26 -17.78 -5.36 -2.40
CA MET A 26 -16.38 -5.80 -2.32
C MET A 26 -16.09 -6.94 -3.28
N ARG A 27 -17.03 -7.90 -3.43
CA ARG A 27 -16.93 -8.96 -4.45
C ARG A 27 -16.87 -8.37 -5.86
N LYS A 28 -17.82 -7.49 -6.22
CA LYS A 28 -17.85 -6.87 -7.55
C LYS A 28 -16.61 -6.05 -7.85
N LEU A 29 -16.12 -5.26 -6.89
CA LEU A 29 -14.87 -4.52 -7.04
C LEU A 29 -13.67 -5.47 -7.26
N THR A 30 -13.60 -6.55 -6.51
CA THR A 30 -12.53 -7.57 -6.64
C THR A 30 -12.55 -8.22 -8.02
N ASP A 31 -13.73 -8.59 -8.52
CA ASP A 31 -13.91 -9.20 -9.85
C ASP A 31 -13.53 -8.21 -10.97
N ASN A 32 -13.95 -6.94 -10.83
CA ASN A 32 -13.61 -5.89 -11.78
C ASN A 32 -12.10 -5.64 -11.82
N LEU A 33 -11.45 -5.54 -10.66
CA LEU A 33 -10.00 -5.38 -10.55
C LEU A 33 -9.27 -6.57 -11.19
N ARG A 34 -9.68 -7.80 -10.89
CA ARG A 34 -9.10 -9.01 -11.49
C ARG A 34 -9.21 -9.01 -13.01
N THR A 35 -10.34 -8.55 -13.54
CA THR A 35 -10.58 -8.48 -14.98
C THR A 35 -9.72 -7.38 -15.61
N ALA A 36 -9.70 -6.18 -15.03
CA ALA A 36 -8.93 -5.06 -15.53
C ALA A 36 -7.42 -5.37 -15.54
N THR A 37 -6.88 -5.98 -14.50
CA THR A 37 -5.44 -6.25 -14.38
C THR A 37 -5.00 -7.59 -14.97
N LYS A 38 -5.87 -8.30 -15.72
CA LYS A 38 -5.53 -9.57 -16.34
C LYS A 38 -4.37 -9.39 -17.33
N GLY A 39 -3.31 -10.16 -17.15
CA GLY A 39 -2.11 -10.11 -18.01
C GLY A 39 -1.19 -8.91 -17.75
N ALA A 40 -1.45 -8.09 -16.74
CA ALA A 40 -0.61 -6.94 -16.36
C ALA A 40 0.42 -7.28 -15.26
N GLY A 41 0.70 -8.56 -15.01
CA GLY A 41 1.60 -9.00 -13.93
C GLY A 41 1.01 -8.91 -12.52
N VAL A 42 -0.27 -9.28 -12.37
CA VAL A 42 -0.90 -9.49 -11.06
C VAL A 42 -1.02 -10.99 -10.80
N GLU A 43 -0.32 -11.47 -9.78
CA GLU A 43 -0.33 -12.88 -9.35
C GLU A 43 -1.62 -13.22 -8.60
N ARG A 44 -2.05 -12.33 -7.70
CA ARG A 44 -3.17 -12.59 -6.80
C ARG A 44 -3.96 -11.33 -6.53
N VAL A 45 -5.29 -11.44 -6.58
CA VAL A 45 -6.22 -10.40 -6.09
C VAL A 45 -6.92 -10.94 -4.85
N TRP A 46 -6.84 -10.22 -3.74
CA TRP A 46 -7.36 -10.65 -2.43
C TRP A 46 -8.05 -9.51 -1.68
N GLN A 47 -8.96 -9.84 -0.78
CA GLN A 47 -9.70 -8.86 0.01
C GLN A 47 -9.12 -8.77 1.42
N GLY A 48 -8.75 -7.56 1.84
CA GLY A 48 -8.55 -7.21 3.24
C GLY A 48 -9.86 -6.69 3.87
N GLN A 49 -9.83 -6.36 5.15
CA GLN A 49 -11.03 -5.92 5.87
C GLN A 49 -11.68 -4.68 5.22
N LEU A 50 -10.87 -3.70 4.79
CA LEU A 50 -11.31 -2.41 4.24
C LEU A 50 -10.55 -2.02 2.97
N PHE A 51 -10.04 -3.00 2.24
CA PHE A 51 -9.26 -2.76 1.02
C PHE A 51 -9.22 -4.02 0.14
N VAL A 52 -8.82 -3.86 -1.12
CA VAL A 52 -8.47 -4.98 -2.01
C VAL A 52 -6.96 -4.89 -2.29
N GLY A 53 -6.24 -5.99 -2.14
CA GLY A 53 -4.83 -6.10 -2.46
C GLY A 53 -4.63 -6.83 -3.79
N LEU A 54 -3.71 -6.33 -4.62
CA LEU A 54 -3.24 -6.99 -5.82
C LEU A 54 -1.74 -7.23 -5.67
N THR A 55 -1.36 -8.50 -5.55
CA THR A 55 0.03 -8.91 -5.43
C THR A 55 0.68 -8.88 -6.82
N LEU A 56 1.76 -8.09 -6.94
CA LEU A 56 2.48 -7.92 -8.20
C LEU A 56 3.46 -9.08 -8.40
N THR A 57 3.68 -9.45 -9.66
CA THR A 57 4.73 -10.40 -10.03
C THR A 57 6.11 -9.80 -9.83
N ASP A 58 6.26 -8.52 -10.20
CA ASP A 58 7.51 -7.78 -10.15
C ASP A 58 7.28 -6.26 -10.06
N GLU A 59 8.34 -5.51 -9.77
CA GLU A 59 8.29 -4.05 -9.65
C GLU A 59 7.93 -3.33 -10.95
N SER A 60 8.30 -3.91 -12.11
CA SER A 60 8.15 -3.32 -13.44
C SER A 60 6.70 -3.36 -13.94
N CYS A 61 5.86 -4.21 -13.36
CA CYS A 61 4.43 -4.30 -13.65
C CYS A 61 3.63 -3.11 -13.08
N TRP A 62 4.19 -2.38 -12.11
CA TRP A 62 3.48 -1.31 -11.41
C TRP A 62 2.90 -0.21 -12.33
N PRO A 63 3.61 0.34 -13.32
CA PRO A 63 3.07 1.38 -14.20
C PRO A 63 1.83 0.93 -14.97
N GLU A 64 1.83 -0.30 -15.48
CA GLU A 64 0.69 -0.86 -16.21
C GLU A 64 -0.49 -1.13 -15.26
N VAL A 65 -0.25 -1.82 -14.15
CA VAL A 65 -1.27 -2.10 -13.13
C VAL A 65 -1.89 -0.81 -12.61
N LYS A 66 -1.08 0.22 -12.32
CA LYS A 66 -1.52 1.55 -11.91
C LYS A 66 -2.46 2.17 -12.94
N SER A 67 -2.10 2.11 -14.23
CA SER A 67 -2.94 2.67 -15.30
C SER A 67 -4.30 1.96 -15.34
N ARG A 68 -4.33 0.64 -15.24
CA ARG A 68 -5.58 -0.13 -15.32
C ARG A 68 -6.46 0.02 -14.08
N ILE A 69 -5.88 0.07 -12.88
CA ILE A 69 -6.63 0.26 -11.62
C ILE A 69 -7.34 1.63 -11.61
N LYS A 70 -6.69 2.67 -12.17
CA LYS A 70 -7.22 4.04 -12.20
C LYS A 70 -8.61 4.12 -12.85
N ASP A 71 -8.88 3.27 -13.84
CA ASP A 71 -10.12 3.30 -14.62
C ASP A 71 -11.21 2.35 -14.06
N VAL A 72 -10.94 1.66 -12.94
CA VAL A 72 -11.92 0.76 -12.31
C VAL A 72 -12.85 1.55 -11.39
N PHE A 73 -14.14 1.57 -11.74
CA PHE A 73 -15.17 2.17 -10.88
C PHE A 73 -15.23 1.53 -9.49
N GLY A 74 -15.40 2.38 -8.48
CA GLY A 74 -15.41 1.98 -7.07
C GLY A 74 -14.03 2.04 -6.38
N VAL A 75 -12.95 2.22 -7.15
CA VAL A 75 -11.64 2.62 -6.62
C VAL A 75 -11.69 4.08 -6.21
N ALA A 76 -11.35 4.37 -4.96
CA ALA A 76 -11.24 5.74 -4.45
C ALA A 76 -9.79 6.22 -4.43
N LYS A 77 -8.92 5.39 -3.87
CA LYS A 77 -7.48 5.64 -3.76
C LYS A 77 -6.77 4.32 -3.91
N PHE A 78 -5.54 4.38 -4.40
CA PHE A 78 -4.69 3.21 -4.38
C PHE A 78 -3.23 3.63 -4.24
N TYR A 79 -2.41 2.71 -3.76
CA TYR A 79 -1.01 2.98 -3.49
C TYR A 79 -0.20 1.69 -3.66
N LYS A 80 1.05 1.85 -4.10
CA LYS A 80 2.04 0.78 -4.08
C LYS A 80 2.48 0.57 -2.63
N ALA A 81 2.51 -0.66 -2.19
CA ALA A 81 2.95 -1.05 -0.86
C ALA A 81 3.96 -2.19 -0.98
N TYR A 82 4.85 -2.27 0.00
CA TYR A 82 5.84 -3.34 0.13
C TYR A 82 5.53 -4.14 1.38
N GLU A 83 5.64 -5.46 1.27
CA GLU A 83 5.56 -6.37 2.40
C GLU A 83 6.94 -6.49 3.04
N LEU A 84 6.98 -6.29 4.35
CA LEU A 84 8.21 -6.25 5.13
C LEU A 84 7.97 -7.00 6.45
N PRO A 85 9.01 -7.65 7.01
CA PRO A 85 8.98 -8.12 8.39
C PRO A 85 8.62 -7.00 9.35
N GLN A 86 8.04 -7.34 10.50
CA GLN A 86 7.72 -6.38 11.57
C GLN A 86 8.98 -5.99 12.35
N ASP A 87 9.96 -5.43 11.65
CA ASP A 87 11.24 -4.97 12.18
C ASP A 87 11.46 -3.51 11.74
N LEU A 88 11.63 -2.63 12.72
CA LEU A 88 11.76 -1.20 12.47
C LEU A 88 13.13 -0.85 11.88
N ASP A 89 14.19 -1.54 12.30
CA ASP A 89 15.54 -1.28 11.79
C ASP A 89 15.67 -1.79 10.36
N GLY A 90 15.10 -2.97 10.07
CA GLY A 90 14.93 -3.46 8.70
C GLY A 90 14.13 -2.50 7.81
N LEU A 91 13.07 -1.88 8.33
CA LEU A 91 12.32 -0.85 7.60
C LEU A 91 13.18 0.39 7.32
N LYS A 92 13.91 0.92 8.31
CA LYS A 92 14.81 2.08 8.13
C LYS A 92 15.86 1.82 7.06
N ALA A 93 16.46 0.63 7.04
CA ALA A 93 17.47 0.26 6.05
C ALA A 93 16.93 0.27 4.60
N ARG A 94 15.61 0.16 4.41
CA ARG A 94 14.96 0.15 3.09
C ARG A 94 14.41 1.50 2.66
N ILE A 95 14.18 2.44 3.60
CA ILE A 95 13.66 3.79 3.31
C ILE A 95 14.45 4.51 2.20
N PRO A 96 15.80 4.50 2.17
CA PRO A 96 16.54 5.18 1.11
C PRO A 96 16.14 4.73 -0.31
N GLN A 97 15.87 3.43 -0.49
CA GLN A 97 15.45 2.85 -1.77
C GLN A 97 14.07 3.36 -2.19
N PHE A 98 13.15 3.60 -1.24
CA PHE A 98 11.82 4.13 -1.54
C PHE A 98 11.81 5.63 -1.86
N LEU A 99 12.84 6.35 -1.40
CA LEU A 99 13.00 7.79 -1.61
C LEU A 99 13.90 8.12 -2.80
N GLU A 100 14.60 7.12 -3.37
CA GLU A 100 15.46 7.29 -4.52
C GLU A 100 14.73 7.99 -5.68
N GLY A 101 15.35 9.03 -6.24
CA GLY A 101 14.79 9.83 -7.33
C GLY A 101 13.61 10.75 -6.93
N ARG A 102 13.29 10.90 -5.64
CA ARG A 102 12.25 11.81 -5.15
C ARG A 102 12.84 13.03 -4.46
N SER A 103 12.33 14.20 -4.81
CA SER A 103 12.61 15.48 -4.13
C SER A 103 11.32 16.06 -3.56
N PHE A 104 11.34 16.49 -2.30
CA PHE A 104 10.20 17.10 -1.62
C PHE A 104 10.67 18.07 -0.52
N ASN A 105 9.84 19.08 -0.23
CA ASN A 105 10.15 20.10 0.79
C ASN A 105 9.54 19.81 2.16
N THR A 106 8.49 18.98 2.21
CA THR A 106 7.81 18.58 3.44
C THR A 106 7.29 17.17 3.28
N PHE A 107 7.16 16.45 4.40
CA PHE A 107 6.61 15.11 4.42
C PHE A 107 5.89 14.82 5.74
N ARG A 108 5.15 13.71 5.76
CA ARG A 108 4.53 13.18 6.97
C ARG A 108 4.57 11.67 6.95
N ILE A 109 4.91 11.07 8.08
CA ILE A 109 4.79 9.63 8.31
C ILE A 109 3.51 9.36 9.10
N THR A 110 2.76 8.34 8.68
CA THR A 110 1.52 7.92 9.34
C THR A 110 1.50 6.41 9.49
N THR A 111 1.60 5.95 10.73
CA THR A 111 1.63 4.53 11.09
C THR A 111 0.26 4.05 11.56
N ASN A 112 -0.30 3.05 10.90
CA ASN A 112 -1.47 2.33 11.35
C ASN A 112 -1.08 0.94 11.86
N ARG A 113 -1.33 0.67 13.15
CA ARG A 113 -1.07 -0.63 13.78
C ARG A 113 -2.36 -1.43 13.85
N ALA A 114 -2.48 -2.47 13.02
CA ALA A 114 -3.54 -3.47 13.15
C ALA A 114 -3.30 -4.36 14.37
N ASP A 115 -2.05 -4.81 14.57
CA ASP A 115 -1.63 -5.52 15.78
C ASP A 115 -1.12 -4.53 16.83
N LYS A 116 -1.79 -4.48 17.98
CA LYS A 116 -1.41 -3.59 19.09
C LYS A 116 -0.29 -4.18 19.97
N ARG A 117 0.08 -5.44 19.78
CA ARG A 117 1.20 -6.10 20.47
C ARG A 117 2.57 -5.65 19.97
N PHE A 118 2.63 -4.90 18.86
CA PHE A 118 3.87 -4.32 18.38
C PHE A 118 4.47 -3.41 19.48
N PRO A 119 5.76 -3.56 19.84
CA PRO A 119 6.36 -2.93 21.02
C PRO A 119 6.24 -1.41 21.06
N MET A 120 6.25 -0.77 19.88
CA MET A 120 6.14 0.68 19.77
C MET A 120 4.71 1.13 19.41
N THR A 121 4.32 2.28 19.92
CA THR A 121 3.10 2.99 19.54
C THR A 121 3.21 3.58 18.14
N SER A 122 2.06 3.93 17.53
CA SER A 122 2.06 4.59 16.22
C SER A 122 2.79 5.94 16.25
N GLU A 123 2.72 6.65 17.37
CA GLU A 123 3.38 7.95 17.54
C GLU A 123 4.90 7.81 17.66
N GLU A 124 5.38 6.82 18.41
CA GLU A 124 6.81 6.51 18.51
C GLU A 124 7.38 6.12 17.15
N VAL A 125 6.70 5.24 16.40
CA VAL A 125 7.13 4.86 15.03
C VAL A 125 7.15 6.08 14.10
N ASN A 126 6.13 6.94 14.15
CA ASN A 126 6.10 8.14 13.32
C ASN A 126 7.26 9.10 13.64
N ARG A 127 7.57 9.28 14.93
CA ARG A 127 8.64 10.18 15.37
C ARG A 127 10.01 9.64 14.96
N ASP A 128 10.24 8.35 15.21
CA ASP A 128 11.50 7.68 14.94
C ASP A 128 11.81 7.61 13.43
N LEU A 129 10.87 7.12 12.62
CA LEU A 129 11.03 7.13 11.17
C LEU A 129 11.07 8.57 10.61
N GLY A 130 10.35 9.49 11.25
CA GLY A 130 10.30 10.89 10.83
C GLY A 130 11.66 11.57 10.99
N ALA A 131 12.30 11.37 12.14
CA ALA A 131 13.67 11.84 12.37
C ALA A 131 14.64 11.24 11.33
N PHE A 132 14.57 9.93 11.12
CA PHE A 132 15.42 9.25 10.14
C PHE A 132 15.27 9.81 8.71
N VAL A 133 14.04 9.98 8.23
CA VAL A 133 13.79 10.55 6.88
C VAL A 133 14.24 12.00 6.79
N LYS A 134 14.03 12.79 7.85
CA LYS A 134 14.48 14.18 7.90
C LYS A 134 16.00 14.28 7.81
N ASP A 135 16.74 13.48 8.58
CA ASP A 135 18.20 13.47 8.56
C ASP A 135 18.76 13.00 7.21
N LEU A 136 18.07 12.05 6.56
CA LEU A 136 18.45 11.53 5.25
C LEU A 136 18.20 12.52 4.10
N THR A 137 17.11 13.30 4.15
CA THR A 137 16.63 14.09 3.01
C THR A 137 16.80 15.60 3.17
N GLY A 138 16.97 16.09 4.41
CA GLY A 138 17.00 17.51 4.73
C GLY A 138 15.66 18.24 4.60
N ALA A 139 14.57 17.51 4.33
CA ALA A 139 13.21 18.02 4.19
C ALA A 139 12.50 18.30 5.52
#